data_AF-A0A921LVE4-F1
#
_entry.id   AF-A0A921LVE4-F1
#
_cell.length_a   1.000
_cell.length_b   1.000
_cell.length_c   1.000
_cell.angle_alpha   90.00
_cell.angle_beta   90.00
_cell.angle_gamma   90.00
#
_symmetry.space_group_name_H-M   'P 1'
#
loop_
_entity.id
_entity.type
_entity.pdbx_description
1 polymer ?
#
loop_
_entity_poly.entity_id
_entity_poly.type
_entity_poly.pdbx_seq_one_letter_code
_entity_poly.pdbx_strand_id
1 'polypeptide(L)'
;MLQSEAMAILNASANVFLTGAPGAGKTYVLNEFIRNARAEGASVAVTASTGIASTHINGQTIHSWSGIGVATALTEPLLKLIRSRRRRKIQDTDILVIDEVSMMHAWLFDMVDQVCRIIRRDPRPFGGMQVVLSGDFFQLPPVSVSGRNNDVIAPAPEFVAARERYAKAGRNPEGFVTESLVWPELNPTVCYLTEQHRQDTGELLTVLTDIRQGRVDDGDRMALASRLGLEPVAGEVAVHLFPVNRQADGLNDLRLAQIEDDEHGFYAESAGPVNLVDRLKKNMLAPEHLVLKTGAAVMALRNDADHQYVNGSIGTVRGFAPESKGGWPIVEFENGNIVTMKQASWEMMDGETVLASVKQVPLRCAWAITIHKSQGMTLDRAVMDLRRTFAPGMGYVALSRVENLDGLYLGGINDRAFLVSPDAVMLDSILRRRSDAASELLGADGPAAFAPHTNTPAEADEFEQAELF
;
A
#
# COMPACT_ATOMS: atom_id res chain seq x y z
N MET A 1 11.65 18.17 -5.32
CA MET A 1 11.05 18.17 -6.67
C MET A 1 9.58 18.53 -6.55
N LEU A 2 9.08 19.35 -7.47
CA LEU A 2 7.66 19.73 -7.56
C LEU A 2 6.83 18.62 -8.21
N GLN A 3 5.52 18.60 -7.94
CA GLN A 3 4.60 17.64 -8.56
C GLN A 3 4.59 17.72 -10.10
N SER A 4 4.69 18.94 -10.66
CA SER A 4 4.73 19.16 -12.11
C SER A 4 5.99 18.58 -12.77
N GLU A 5 7.13 18.64 -12.09
CA GLU A 5 8.39 18.05 -12.57
C GLU A 5 8.30 16.53 -12.58
N ALA A 6 7.77 15.93 -11.51
CA ALA A 6 7.54 14.50 -11.43
C ALA A 6 6.58 14.01 -12.53
N MET A 7 5.50 14.75 -12.81
CA MET A 7 4.58 14.47 -13.91
C MET A 7 5.27 14.50 -15.28
N ALA A 8 6.17 15.47 -15.52
CA ALA A 8 6.90 15.56 -16.77
C ALA A 8 7.82 14.34 -16.98
N ILE A 9 8.51 13.88 -15.94
CA ILE A 9 9.36 12.68 -15.98
C ILE A 9 8.52 11.41 -16.20
N LEU A 10 7.38 11.28 -15.52
CA LEU A 10 6.47 10.16 -15.70
C LEU A 10 5.94 10.07 -17.15
N ASN A 11 5.54 11.20 -17.72
CA ASN A 11 5.04 11.28 -19.09
C ASN A 11 6.13 11.03 -20.15
N ALA A 12 7.41 11.17 -19.79
CA ALA A 12 8.53 10.78 -20.64
C ALA A 12 8.78 9.26 -20.67
N SER A 13 7.85 8.44 -20.15
CA SER A 13 7.95 6.97 -20.10
C SER A 13 9.12 6.45 -19.24
N ALA A 14 9.65 7.25 -18.33
CA ALA A 14 10.70 6.83 -17.41
C ALA A 14 10.17 5.83 -16.38
N ASN A 15 11.01 4.87 -15.98
CA ASN A 15 10.77 4.14 -14.73
C ASN A 15 10.96 5.12 -13.57
N VAL A 16 9.99 5.22 -12.67
CA VAL A 16 9.98 6.25 -11.63
C VAL A 16 9.82 5.62 -10.25
N PHE A 17 10.55 6.13 -9.28
CA PHE A 17 10.24 5.97 -7.87
C PHE A 17 9.80 7.31 -7.28
N LEU A 18 8.49 7.45 -7.10
CA LEU A 18 7.84 8.60 -6.49
C LEU A 18 7.83 8.45 -4.97
N THR A 19 8.56 9.33 -4.28
CA THR A 19 8.68 9.30 -2.82
C THR A 19 8.54 10.69 -2.21
N GLY A 20 8.49 10.76 -0.89
CA GLY A 20 8.24 11.99 -0.14
C GLY A 20 7.49 11.69 1.14
N ALA A 21 7.46 12.67 2.04
CA ALA A 21 6.76 12.56 3.31
C ALA A 21 5.24 12.30 3.13
N PRO A 22 4.53 11.81 4.16
CA PRO A 22 3.08 11.85 4.21
C PRO A 22 2.60 13.28 3.93
N GLY A 23 1.54 13.41 3.14
CA GLY A 23 1.03 14.74 2.76
C GLY A 23 1.70 15.39 1.56
N ALA A 24 2.77 14.80 1.00
CA ALA A 24 3.46 15.41 -0.15
C ALA A 24 2.76 15.31 -1.51
N GLY A 25 1.52 14.80 -1.55
CA GLY A 25 0.73 14.69 -2.79
C GLY A 25 1.13 13.52 -3.72
N LYS A 26 1.87 12.52 -3.23
CA LYS A 26 2.23 11.32 -4.03
C LYS A 26 1.03 10.67 -4.72
N THR A 27 -0.03 10.40 -3.96
CA THR A 27 -1.26 9.78 -4.48
C THR A 27 -1.98 10.68 -5.49
N TYR A 28 -1.89 12.00 -5.33
CA TYR A 28 -2.46 12.95 -6.29
C TYR A 28 -1.76 12.86 -7.64
N VAL A 29 -0.42 13.00 -7.65
CA VAL A 29 0.42 12.84 -8.86
C VAL A 29 0.16 11.50 -9.53
N LEU A 30 0.13 10.42 -8.75
CA LEU A 30 -0.07 9.07 -9.28
C LEU A 30 -1.44 8.92 -9.95
N ASN A 31 -2.51 9.41 -9.33
CA ASN A 31 -3.86 9.37 -9.89
C ASN A 31 -3.99 10.23 -11.15
N GLU A 32 -3.35 11.40 -11.18
CA GLU A 32 -3.33 12.25 -12.37
C GLU A 32 -2.62 11.57 -13.54
N PHE A 33 -1.42 11.03 -13.30
CA PHE A 33 -0.67 10.26 -14.29
C PHE A 33 -1.47 9.07 -14.82
N ILE A 34 -2.08 8.25 -13.94
CA ILE A 34 -2.88 7.09 -14.35
C ILE A 34 -4.04 7.51 -15.26
N ARG A 35 -4.74 8.62 -14.93
CA ARG A 35 -5.85 9.13 -15.75
C ARG A 35 -5.36 9.57 -17.14
N ASN A 36 -4.26 10.32 -17.19
CA ASN A 36 -3.71 10.83 -18.44
C ASN A 36 -3.22 9.69 -19.33
N ALA A 37 -2.42 8.76 -18.80
CA ALA A 37 -1.91 7.61 -19.54
C ALA A 37 -3.05 6.72 -20.11
N ARG A 38 -4.12 6.52 -19.33
CA ARG A 38 -5.31 5.78 -19.82
C ARG A 38 -6.07 6.55 -20.91
N ALA A 39 -6.17 7.88 -20.80
CA ALA A 39 -6.79 8.72 -21.82
C ALA A 39 -6.00 8.71 -23.14
N GLU A 40 -4.69 8.54 -23.05
CA GLU A 40 -3.78 8.36 -24.20
C GLU A 40 -3.79 6.92 -24.76
N GLY A 41 -4.56 6.01 -24.15
CA GLY A 41 -4.77 4.64 -24.62
C GLY A 41 -3.80 3.61 -24.04
N ALA A 42 -2.92 3.99 -23.10
CA ALA A 42 -2.02 3.04 -22.45
C ALA A 42 -2.77 2.08 -21.51
N SER A 43 -2.35 0.82 -21.52
CA SER A 43 -2.85 -0.20 -20.61
C SER A 43 -2.12 -0.13 -19.28
N VAL A 44 -2.75 0.52 -18.29
CA VAL A 44 -2.17 0.77 -16.96
C VAL A 44 -2.66 -0.23 -15.92
N ALA A 45 -1.74 -1.09 -15.47
CA ALA A 45 -1.96 -1.98 -14.33
C ALA A 45 -1.67 -1.25 -13.01
N VAL A 46 -2.72 -0.98 -12.24
CA VAL A 46 -2.61 -0.30 -10.94
C VAL A 46 -2.60 -1.31 -9.81
N THR A 47 -1.51 -1.32 -9.03
CA THR A 47 -1.31 -2.29 -7.94
C THR A 47 -0.77 -1.63 -6.67
N ALA A 48 -0.93 -2.32 -5.54
CA ALA A 48 -0.27 -1.93 -4.28
C ALA A 48 0.20 -3.15 -3.47
N SER A 49 1.01 -2.89 -2.44
CA SER A 49 1.52 -3.93 -1.53
C SER A 49 0.44 -4.59 -0.67
N THR A 50 -0.61 -3.85 -0.28
CA THR A 50 -1.71 -4.34 0.58
C THR A 50 -3.08 -4.14 -0.03
N GLY A 51 -4.08 -4.89 0.48
CA GLY A 51 -5.47 -4.79 0.02
C GLY A 51 -6.05 -3.38 0.16
N ILE A 52 -5.85 -2.75 1.33
CA ILE A 52 -6.35 -1.39 1.63
C ILE A 52 -5.70 -0.36 0.71
N ALA A 53 -4.37 -0.40 0.57
CA ALA A 53 -3.66 0.49 -0.34
C ALA A 53 -4.15 0.32 -1.80
N SER A 54 -4.35 -0.93 -2.24
CA SER A 54 -4.78 -1.20 -3.61
C SER A 54 -6.15 -0.63 -3.93
N THR A 55 -7.06 -0.62 -2.97
CA THR A 55 -8.37 0.00 -3.13
C THR A 55 -8.30 1.53 -3.19
N HIS A 56 -7.40 2.21 -2.49
CA HIS A 56 -7.28 3.68 -2.56
C HIS A 56 -6.95 4.19 -3.97
N ILE A 57 -6.28 3.36 -4.78
CA ILE A 57 -5.90 3.67 -6.16
C ILE A 57 -6.76 2.95 -7.21
N ASN A 58 -7.93 2.41 -6.82
CA ASN A 58 -8.81 1.61 -7.71
C ASN A 58 -8.07 0.45 -8.42
N GLY A 59 -7.12 -0.16 -7.72
CA GLY A 59 -6.29 -1.25 -8.21
C GLY A 59 -6.59 -2.59 -7.52
N GLN A 60 -5.60 -3.47 -7.56
CA GLN A 60 -5.60 -4.76 -6.86
C GLN A 60 -4.22 -4.98 -6.22
N THR A 61 -4.06 -6.00 -5.37
CA THR A 61 -2.72 -6.28 -4.82
C THR A 61 -1.75 -6.78 -5.89
N ILE A 62 -0.46 -6.46 -5.75
CA ILE A 62 0.59 -6.93 -6.67
C ILE A 62 0.65 -8.48 -6.73
N HIS A 63 0.38 -9.13 -5.59
CA HIS A 63 0.25 -10.59 -5.46
C HIS A 63 -0.85 -11.17 -6.36
N SER A 64 -2.01 -10.50 -6.41
CA SER A 64 -3.14 -10.93 -7.24
C SER A 64 -2.89 -10.68 -8.73
N TRP A 65 -2.36 -9.49 -9.07
CA TRP A 65 -2.06 -9.09 -10.45
C TRP A 65 -1.07 -10.05 -11.11
N SER A 66 0.06 -10.32 -10.44
CA SER A 66 1.12 -11.21 -10.94
C SER A 66 0.75 -12.70 -10.90
N GLY A 67 -0.22 -13.10 -10.07
CA GLY A 67 -0.64 -14.49 -9.90
C GLY A 67 0.24 -15.33 -8.98
N ILE A 68 1.22 -14.73 -8.32
CA ILE A 68 2.12 -15.40 -7.36
C ILE A 68 1.41 -15.77 -6.04
N GLY A 69 0.32 -15.10 -5.70
CA GLY A 69 -0.42 -15.36 -4.45
C GLY A 69 0.46 -15.12 -3.22
N VAL A 70 0.51 -16.09 -2.31
CA VAL A 70 1.34 -16.04 -1.09
C VAL A 70 2.64 -16.86 -1.23
N ALA A 71 3.02 -17.21 -2.46
CA ALA A 71 4.22 -17.98 -2.71
C ALA A 71 5.48 -17.17 -2.34
N THR A 72 6.46 -17.85 -1.77
CA THR A 72 7.76 -17.28 -1.39
C THR A 72 8.86 -17.60 -2.40
N ALA A 73 8.55 -18.41 -3.42
CA ALA A 73 9.44 -18.76 -4.52
C ALA A 73 8.63 -19.13 -5.77
N LEU A 74 9.25 -18.93 -6.95
CA LEU A 74 8.65 -19.23 -8.24
C LEU A 74 8.98 -20.66 -8.68
N THR A 75 8.14 -21.61 -8.31
CA THR A 75 8.28 -23.02 -8.72
C THR A 75 7.72 -23.26 -10.13
N GLU A 76 8.18 -24.30 -10.81
CA GLU A 76 7.66 -24.65 -12.15
C GLU A 76 6.13 -24.86 -12.21
N PRO A 77 5.48 -25.56 -11.25
CA PRO A 77 4.02 -25.65 -11.22
C PRO A 77 3.32 -24.30 -11.10
N LEU A 78 3.85 -23.40 -10.27
CA LEU A 78 3.31 -22.04 -10.11
C LEU A 78 3.49 -21.25 -11.41
N LEU A 79 4.67 -21.33 -12.02
CA LEU A 79 4.95 -20.64 -13.27
C LEU A 79 4.05 -21.11 -14.42
N LYS A 80 3.78 -22.43 -14.52
CA LYS A 80 2.79 -22.97 -15.46
C LYS A 80 1.41 -22.39 -15.23
N LEU A 81 0.99 -22.27 -13.98
CA LEU A 81 -0.29 -21.65 -13.60
C LEU A 81 -0.33 -20.17 -14.00
N ILE A 82 0.73 -19.41 -13.76
CA ILE A 82 0.81 -18.00 -14.13
C ILE A 82 0.78 -17.84 -15.66
N ARG A 83 1.51 -18.70 -16.40
CA ARG A 83 1.51 -18.72 -17.87
C ARG A 83 0.14 -19.02 -18.47
N SER A 84 -0.67 -19.87 -17.83
CA SER A 84 -2.03 -20.11 -18.30
C SER A 84 -2.99 -19.00 -17.91
N ARG A 85 -2.87 -18.46 -16.68
CA ARG A 85 -3.90 -17.60 -16.06
C ARG A 85 -3.69 -16.10 -16.15
N ARG A 86 -2.44 -15.66 -16.26
CA ARG A 86 -2.05 -14.24 -16.17
C ARG A 86 -1.36 -13.71 -17.42
N ARG A 87 -1.11 -14.59 -18.40
CA ARG A 87 -0.36 -14.25 -19.62
C ARG A 87 -0.91 -13.03 -20.34
N ARG A 88 -2.18 -13.03 -20.75
CA ARG A 88 -2.78 -11.91 -21.48
C ARG A 88 -2.66 -10.60 -20.69
N LYS A 89 -3.09 -10.62 -19.42
CA LYS A 89 -3.04 -9.45 -18.53
C LYS A 89 -1.64 -8.83 -18.42
N ILE A 90 -0.60 -9.65 -18.27
CA ILE A 90 0.79 -9.17 -18.16
C ILE A 90 1.36 -8.76 -19.53
N GLN A 91 0.98 -9.46 -20.61
CA GLN A 91 1.41 -9.12 -21.97
C GLN A 91 0.81 -7.80 -22.47
N ASP A 92 -0.42 -7.51 -22.08
CA ASP A 92 -1.15 -6.32 -22.52
C ASP A 92 -0.85 -5.10 -21.63
N THR A 93 -0.09 -5.23 -20.54
CA THR A 93 0.26 -4.10 -19.65
C THR A 93 1.41 -3.30 -20.24
N ASP A 94 1.22 -1.99 -20.41
CA ASP A 94 2.28 -1.05 -20.81
C ASP A 94 2.97 -0.43 -19.59
N ILE A 95 2.17 -0.09 -18.57
CA ILE A 95 2.60 0.61 -17.37
C ILE A 95 2.16 -0.18 -16.13
N LEU A 96 3.13 -0.54 -15.28
CA LEU A 96 2.89 -1.16 -13.98
C LEU A 96 3.11 -0.14 -12.85
N VAL A 97 2.02 0.22 -12.18
CA VAL A 97 2.05 1.05 -10.97
C VAL A 97 2.05 0.17 -9.73
N ILE A 98 2.96 0.44 -8.79
CA ILE A 98 3.05 -0.25 -7.49
C ILE A 98 3.10 0.80 -6.36
N ASP A 99 1.98 1.02 -5.69
CA ASP A 99 1.88 1.92 -4.54
C ASP A 99 2.19 1.23 -3.21
N GLU A 100 2.53 2.03 -2.21
CA GLU A 100 2.96 1.60 -0.87
C GLU A 100 4.11 0.56 -0.92
N VAL A 101 5.11 0.83 -1.75
CA VAL A 101 6.26 -0.08 -1.98
C VAL A 101 7.13 -0.29 -0.73
N SER A 102 6.96 0.53 0.31
CA SER A 102 7.70 0.40 1.58
C SER A 102 7.43 -0.92 2.30
N MET A 103 6.23 -1.50 2.13
CA MET A 103 5.84 -2.77 2.73
C MET A 103 6.16 -3.98 1.84
N MET A 104 6.78 -3.78 0.69
CA MET A 104 7.12 -4.83 -0.27
C MET A 104 8.56 -5.31 -0.07
N HIS A 105 8.75 -6.61 0.15
CA HIS A 105 10.08 -7.20 0.27
C HIS A 105 10.84 -7.18 -1.06
N ALA A 106 12.16 -7.06 -0.99
CA ALA A 106 13.05 -7.17 -2.15
C ALA A 106 12.84 -8.47 -2.95
N TRP A 107 12.76 -9.62 -2.26
CA TRP A 107 12.57 -10.92 -2.93
C TRP A 107 11.26 -10.99 -3.72
N LEU A 108 10.21 -10.32 -3.23
CA LEU A 108 8.91 -10.28 -3.87
C LEU A 108 8.98 -9.44 -5.16
N PHE A 109 9.73 -8.34 -5.12
CA PHE A 109 9.95 -7.47 -6.28
C PHE A 109 10.69 -8.20 -7.40
N ASP A 110 11.76 -8.91 -7.07
CA ASP A 110 12.48 -9.76 -8.03
C ASP A 110 11.62 -10.92 -8.56
N MET A 111 10.73 -11.48 -7.76
CA MET A 111 9.85 -12.56 -8.20
C MET A 111 8.81 -12.06 -9.21
N VAL A 112 8.28 -10.85 -9.00
CA VAL A 112 7.37 -10.19 -9.96
C VAL A 112 8.11 -9.87 -11.26
N ASP A 113 9.33 -9.30 -11.19
CA ASP A 113 10.17 -9.05 -12.36
C ASP A 113 10.39 -10.33 -13.19
N GLN A 114 10.79 -11.43 -12.54
CA GLN A 114 11.00 -12.73 -13.19
C GLN A 114 9.74 -13.21 -13.91
N VAL A 115 8.57 -13.09 -13.27
CA VAL A 115 7.29 -13.42 -13.90
C VAL A 115 7.06 -12.57 -15.15
N CYS A 116 7.26 -11.25 -15.07
CA CYS A 116 7.07 -10.33 -16.19
C CYS A 116 8.00 -10.65 -17.36
N ARG A 117 9.31 -10.84 -17.12
CA ARG A 117 10.29 -11.21 -18.15
C ARG A 117 9.91 -12.52 -18.85
N ILE A 118 9.52 -13.54 -18.08
CA ILE A 118 9.16 -14.85 -18.62
C ILE A 118 7.88 -14.78 -19.47
N ILE A 119 6.88 -14.03 -19.03
CA ILE A 119 5.58 -13.95 -19.71
C ILE A 119 5.65 -13.08 -20.96
N ARG A 120 6.40 -11.97 -20.92
CA ARG A 120 6.59 -11.06 -22.06
C ARG A 120 7.68 -11.54 -23.01
N ARG A 121 8.54 -12.47 -22.59
CA ARG A 121 9.73 -12.94 -23.33
C ARG A 121 10.67 -11.79 -23.69
N ASP A 122 10.79 -10.85 -22.76
CA ASP A 122 11.63 -9.67 -22.89
C ASP A 122 12.61 -9.69 -21.71
N PRO A 123 13.94 -9.71 -21.96
CA PRO A 123 14.92 -9.77 -20.89
C PRO A 123 15.07 -8.44 -20.14
N ARG A 124 14.51 -7.32 -20.61
CA ARG A 124 14.57 -6.04 -19.89
C ARG A 124 13.79 -6.11 -18.56
N PRO A 125 14.10 -5.26 -17.57
CA PRO A 125 13.35 -5.19 -16.32
C PRO A 125 11.84 -5.16 -16.53
N PHE A 126 11.12 -5.97 -15.77
CA PHE A 126 9.67 -6.16 -15.83
C PHE A 126 9.15 -6.49 -17.24
N GLY A 127 9.98 -7.10 -18.08
CA GLY A 127 9.67 -7.40 -19.47
C GLY A 127 9.45 -6.15 -20.33
N GLY A 128 10.14 -5.05 -20.01
CA GLY A 128 10.12 -3.81 -20.77
C GLY A 128 8.91 -2.90 -20.50
N MET A 129 8.13 -3.16 -19.44
CA MET A 129 7.08 -2.23 -18.98
C MET A 129 7.71 -0.96 -18.41
N GLN A 130 6.99 0.15 -18.49
CA GLN A 130 7.25 1.29 -17.61
C GLN A 130 6.82 0.91 -16.19
N VAL A 131 7.73 1.02 -15.22
CA VAL A 131 7.44 0.72 -13.81
C VAL A 131 7.41 2.01 -13.01
N VAL A 132 6.27 2.28 -12.39
CA VAL A 132 6.06 3.44 -11.51
C VAL A 132 5.83 2.97 -10.10
N LEU A 133 6.78 3.24 -9.22
CA LEU A 133 6.76 2.88 -7.82
C LEU A 133 6.37 4.10 -7.00
N SER A 134 5.50 3.93 -6.02
CA SER A 134 5.15 4.97 -5.05
C SER A 134 5.28 4.43 -3.62
N GLY A 135 5.81 5.26 -2.72
CA GLY A 135 5.88 4.91 -1.30
C GLY A 135 6.85 5.78 -0.50
N ASP A 136 6.94 5.48 0.79
CA ASP A 136 7.81 6.19 1.73
C ASP A 136 8.46 5.20 2.70
N PHE A 137 9.78 5.01 2.59
CA PHE A 137 10.49 4.00 3.39
C PHE A 137 10.55 4.33 4.90
N PHE A 138 10.19 5.55 5.31
CA PHE A 138 10.04 5.91 6.72
C PHE A 138 8.73 5.43 7.34
N GLN A 139 7.77 5.01 6.52
CA GLN A 139 6.55 4.36 6.99
C GLN A 139 6.85 2.91 7.40
N LEU A 140 5.82 2.06 7.44
CA LEU A 140 5.99 0.67 7.84
C LEU A 140 6.89 -0.07 6.83
N PRO A 141 7.95 -0.75 7.31
CA PRO A 141 8.78 -1.61 6.48
C PRO A 141 8.04 -2.91 6.14
N PRO A 142 8.61 -3.76 5.27
CA PRO A 142 8.04 -5.06 4.97
C PRO A 142 7.91 -5.90 6.24
N VAL A 143 6.76 -6.57 6.41
CA VAL A 143 6.50 -7.35 7.63
C VAL A 143 7.24 -8.69 7.55
N SER A 144 8.37 -8.80 8.25
CA SER A 144 9.08 -10.07 8.37
C SER A 144 8.22 -11.09 9.13
N VAL A 145 7.84 -12.17 8.44
CA VAL A 145 7.13 -13.33 9.03
C VAL A 145 8.13 -14.36 9.60
N SER A 146 9.43 -14.14 9.37
CA SER A 146 10.51 -15.01 9.83
C SER A 146 10.53 -15.08 11.37
N GLY A 147 10.06 -16.22 11.89
CA GLY A 147 10.02 -16.52 13.32
C GLY A 147 8.67 -17.02 13.84
N ARG A 148 7.57 -16.86 13.09
CA ARG A 148 6.26 -17.45 13.48
C ARG A 148 5.96 -18.79 12.82
N ASN A 149 6.59 -19.08 11.69
CA ASN A 149 6.51 -20.36 11.03
C ASN A 149 7.76 -21.18 11.38
N ASN A 150 7.69 -21.95 12.46
CA ASN A 150 8.47 -23.18 12.59
C ASN A 150 7.89 -24.21 11.60
N ASP A 151 7.90 -23.90 10.30
CA ASP A 151 7.43 -24.83 9.29
C ASP A 151 8.41 -26.00 9.30
N VAL A 152 7.91 -27.16 9.75
CA VAL A 152 8.59 -28.47 9.78
C VAL A 152 8.93 -28.98 8.36
N ILE A 153 8.71 -28.15 7.33
CA ILE A 153 8.83 -28.47 5.92
C ILE A 153 10.11 -27.80 5.39
N ALA A 154 10.99 -28.60 4.79
CA ALA A 154 12.18 -28.09 4.13
C ALA A 154 11.81 -27.07 3.04
N PRO A 155 12.51 -25.92 2.96
CA PRO A 155 12.24 -24.91 1.94
C PRO A 155 12.46 -25.48 0.53
N ALA A 156 11.65 -25.04 -0.43
CA ALA A 156 11.77 -25.45 -1.83
C ALA A 156 13.16 -25.09 -2.40
N PRO A 157 13.73 -25.90 -3.33
CA PRO A 157 15.02 -25.60 -3.95
C PRO A 157 15.08 -24.20 -4.58
N GLU A 158 13.98 -23.75 -5.18
CA GLU A 158 13.88 -22.41 -5.77
C GLU A 158 13.94 -21.31 -4.71
N PHE A 159 13.39 -21.55 -3.51
CA PHE A 159 13.51 -20.62 -2.38
C PHE A 159 14.97 -20.51 -1.94
N VAL A 160 15.64 -21.64 -1.74
CA VAL A 160 17.06 -21.68 -1.33
C VAL A 160 17.93 -20.98 -2.38
N ALA A 161 17.76 -21.31 -3.65
CA ALA A 161 18.51 -20.70 -4.75
C ALA A 161 18.29 -19.19 -4.84
N ALA A 162 17.07 -18.70 -4.61
CA ALA A 162 16.81 -17.27 -4.55
C ALA A 162 17.60 -16.60 -3.40
N ARG A 163 17.59 -17.19 -2.19
CA ARG A 163 18.32 -16.65 -1.04
C ARG A 163 19.84 -16.70 -1.22
N GLU A 164 20.36 -17.73 -1.89
CA GLU A 164 21.78 -17.80 -2.26
C GLU A 164 22.20 -16.69 -3.22
N ARG A 165 21.35 -16.31 -4.19
CA ARG A 165 21.66 -15.18 -5.09
C ARG A 165 21.80 -13.86 -4.32
N TYR A 166 20.91 -13.63 -3.36
CA TYR A 166 20.98 -12.47 -2.47
C TYR A 166 22.25 -12.49 -1.61
N ALA A 167 22.56 -13.63 -1.00
CA ALA A 167 23.77 -13.78 -0.18
C ALA A 167 25.04 -13.51 -1.00
N LYS A 168 25.12 -14.03 -2.24
CA LYS A 168 26.23 -13.76 -3.16
C LYS A 168 26.33 -12.29 -3.56
N ALA A 169 25.21 -11.60 -3.69
CA ALA A 169 25.16 -10.17 -3.99
C ALA A 169 25.38 -9.28 -2.75
N GLY A 170 25.47 -9.86 -1.55
CA GLY A 170 25.57 -9.10 -0.30
C GLY A 170 24.32 -8.28 0.03
N ARG A 171 23.15 -8.71 -0.44
CA ARG A 171 21.87 -7.97 -0.31
C ARG A 171 20.92 -8.64 0.67
N ASN A 172 20.03 -7.85 1.26
CA ASN A 172 19.01 -8.35 2.18
C ASN A 172 17.67 -8.64 1.47
N PRO A 173 17.28 -9.90 1.26
CA PRO A 173 16.02 -10.22 0.59
C PRO A 173 14.78 -9.78 1.37
N GLU A 174 14.86 -9.67 2.70
CA GLU A 174 13.76 -9.20 3.54
C GLU A 174 13.68 -7.67 3.62
N GLY A 175 14.68 -6.96 3.09
CA GLY A 175 14.75 -5.50 3.08
C GLY A 175 13.79 -4.83 2.08
N PHE A 176 13.92 -3.51 1.97
CA PHE A 176 13.17 -2.70 1.00
C PHE A 176 13.48 -3.11 -0.44
N VAL A 177 12.61 -2.73 -1.37
CA VAL A 177 12.79 -3.01 -2.82
C VAL A 177 14.12 -2.51 -3.41
N THR A 178 14.80 -1.57 -2.77
CA THR A 178 16.16 -1.11 -3.15
C THR A 178 17.22 -2.21 -3.03
N GLU A 179 17.00 -3.20 -2.15
CA GLU A 179 17.84 -4.39 -1.98
C GLU A 179 17.58 -5.46 -3.05
N SER A 180 16.55 -5.30 -3.89
CA SER A 180 16.25 -6.28 -4.93
C SER A 180 17.34 -6.35 -5.99
N LEU A 181 17.55 -7.53 -6.59
CA LEU A 181 18.57 -7.72 -7.62
C LEU A 181 18.24 -6.94 -8.89
N VAL A 182 16.95 -6.72 -9.18
CA VAL A 182 16.50 -5.95 -10.35
C VAL A 182 16.60 -4.43 -10.16
N TRP A 183 16.60 -3.90 -8.93
CA TRP A 183 16.59 -2.45 -8.69
C TRP A 183 17.68 -1.65 -9.46
N PRO A 184 18.95 -2.09 -9.49
CA PRO A 184 19.99 -1.38 -10.23
C PRO A 184 19.78 -1.43 -11.75
N GLU A 185 19.21 -2.52 -12.27
CA GLU A 185 18.92 -2.69 -13.70
C GLU A 185 17.70 -1.87 -14.13
N LEU A 186 16.65 -1.85 -13.28
CA LEU A 186 15.47 -1.01 -13.48
C LEU A 186 15.82 0.48 -13.48
N ASN A 187 16.80 0.85 -12.65
CA ASN A 187 17.34 2.20 -12.47
C ASN A 187 16.24 3.29 -12.44
N PRO A 188 15.26 3.21 -11.52
CA PRO A 188 14.17 4.17 -11.51
C PRO A 188 14.67 5.59 -11.21
N THR A 189 14.18 6.57 -11.97
CA THR A 189 14.35 7.99 -11.69
C THR A 189 13.64 8.32 -10.38
N VAL A 190 14.38 8.85 -9.41
CA VAL A 190 13.83 9.18 -8.10
C VAL A 190 13.16 10.55 -8.19
N CYS A 191 11.87 10.60 -7.91
CA CYS A 191 11.10 11.84 -7.80
C CYS A 191 10.75 12.04 -6.32
N TYR A 192 11.54 12.86 -5.61
CA TYR A 192 11.33 13.15 -4.19
C TYR A 192 10.49 14.42 -4.04
N LEU A 193 9.20 14.25 -3.76
CA LEU A 193 8.25 15.34 -3.54
C LEU A 193 8.54 16.03 -2.20
N THR A 194 8.63 17.36 -2.25
CA THR A 194 8.97 18.20 -1.10
C THR A 194 7.83 19.10 -0.65
N GLU A 195 6.81 19.28 -1.49
CA GLU A 195 5.60 20.05 -1.15
C GLU A 195 4.85 19.36 -0.02
N GLN A 196 4.17 20.11 0.85
CA GLN A 196 3.36 19.59 1.96
C GLN A 196 1.94 20.12 1.83
N HIS A 197 0.97 19.22 1.64
CA HIS A 197 -0.44 19.61 1.43
C HIS A 197 -1.39 19.12 2.53
N ARG A 198 -0.97 18.17 3.37
CA ARG A 198 -1.85 17.56 4.38
C ARG A 198 -1.69 18.17 5.77
N GLN A 199 -0.46 18.46 6.18
CA GLN A 199 -0.20 19.11 7.46
C GLN A 199 0.05 20.60 7.22
N ASP A 200 -0.66 21.44 7.97
CA ASP A 200 -0.31 22.86 8.09
C ASP A 200 1.08 23.00 8.74
N THR A 201 1.66 24.20 8.65
CA THR A 201 2.99 24.61 9.17
C THR A 201 3.16 24.55 10.71
N GLY A 202 2.38 23.71 11.40
CA GLY A 202 2.28 23.63 12.86
C GLY A 202 3.19 22.60 13.52
N GLU A 203 3.10 22.53 14.86
CA GLU A 203 3.96 21.71 15.74
C GLU A 203 3.98 20.22 15.37
N LEU A 204 2.87 19.65 14.90
CA LEU A 204 2.82 18.24 14.51
C LEU A 204 3.73 17.93 13.30
N LEU A 205 3.86 18.86 12.36
CA LEU A 205 4.74 18.67 11.20
C LEU A 205 6.21 18.63 11.62
N THR A 206 6.59 19.46 12.61
CA THR A 206 7.92 19.44 13.23
C THR A 206 8.19 18.08 13.85
N VAL A 207 7.29 17.60 14.73
CA VAL A 207 7.39 16.27 15.35
C VAL A 207 7.55 15.16 14.32
N LEU A 208 6.75 15.17 13.25
CA LEU A 208 6.84 14.17 12.19
C LEU A 208 8.17 14.26 11.42
N THR A 209 8.68 15.47 11.21
CA THR A 209 9.96 15.70 10.54
C THR A 209 11.12 15.20 11.40
N ASP A 210 11.09 15.46 12.70
CA ASP A 210 12.15 15.05 13.62
C ASP A 210 12.14 13.55 13.89
N ILE A 211 10.96 12.92 13.92
CA ILE A 211 10.84 11.45 13.87
C ILE A 211 11.51 10.90 12.61
N ARG A 212 11.22 11.47 11.43
CA ARG A 212 11.80 11.04 10.16
C ARG A 212 13.33 11.18 10.16
N GLN A 213 13.86 12.23 10.77
CA GLN A 213 15.31 12.48 10.84
C GLN A 213 16.01 11.72 11.98
N GLY A 214 15.26 11.08 12.87
CA GLY A 214 15.80 10.47 14.09
C GLY A 214 16.36 11.51 15.07
N ARG A 215 15.78 12.72 15.10
CA ARG A 215 16.23 13.88 15.88
C ARG A 215 15.19 14.36 16.90
N VAL A 216 14.29 13.47 17.32
CA VAL A 216 13.23 13.79 18.29
C VAL A 216 13.82 14.40 19.56
N ASP A 217 13.39 15.61 19.90
CA ASP A 217 13.87 16.35 21.06
C ASP A 217 12.83 16.44 22.20
N ASP A 218 13.15 17.22 23.24
CA ASP A 218 12.24 17.41 24.37
C ASP A 218 11.02 18.25 24.01
N GLY A 219 11.14 19.17 23.04
CA GLY A 219 10.02 19.95 22.51
C GLY A 219 8.99 19.05 21.82
N ASP A 220 9.44 18.12 20.99
CA ASP A 220 8.57 17.14 20.33
C ASP A 220 7.81 16.28 21.34
N ARG A 221 8.53 15.82 22.38
CA ARG A 221 7.96 15.00 23.46
C ARG A 221 6.94 15.79 24.24
N MET A 222 7.20 17.07 24.52
CA MET A 222 6.25 17.96 25.20
C MET A 222 5.00 18.22 24.35
N ALA A 223 5.16 18.43 23.04
CA ALA A 223 4.04 18.62 22.12
C ALA A 223 3.10 17.41 22.14
N LEU A 224 3.64 16.19 22.04
CA LEU A 224 2.82 14.97 22.15
C LEU A 224 2.31 14.74 23.58
N ALA A 225 3.09 15.06 24.61
CA ALA A 225 2.68 14.92 26.01
C ALA A 225 1.47 15.80 26.34
N SER A 226 1.35 16.98 25.71
CA SER A 226 0.17 17.85 25.84
C SER A 226 -1.14 17.18 25.43
N ARG A 227 -1.06 16.11 24.61
CA ARG A 227 -2.20 15.36 24.09
C ARG A 227 -2.50 14.07 24.87
N LEU A 228 -1.69 13.74 25.88
CA LEU A 228 -1.84 12.52 26.69
C LEU A 228 -3.05 12.62 27.62
N GLY A 229 -3.92 11.61 27.57
CA GLY A 229 -5.10 11.51 28.43
C GLY A 229 -6.24 12.44 28.06
N LEU A 230 -6.11 13.21 26.98
CA LEU A 230 -7.23 13.94 26.38
C LEU A 230 -8.16 12.95 25.68
N GLU A 231 -9.45 13.23 25.74
CA GLU A 231 -10.48 12.48 25.03
C GLU A 231 -11.23 13.44 24.08
N PRO A 232 -11.74 12.93 22.95
CA PRO A 232 -12.62 13.71 22.08
C PRO A 232 -13.82 14.27 22.85
N VAL A 233 -14.31 15.44 22.42
CA VAL A 233 -15.47 16.06 23.04
C VAL A 233 -16.68 15.12 22.91
N ALA A 234 -17.55 15.10 23.93
CA ALA A 234 -18.74 14.25 23.90
C ALA A 234 -19.58 14.49 22.63
N GLY A 235 -19.79 13.44 21.84
CA GLY A 235 -20.50 13.48 20.57
C GLY A 235 -19.60 13.58 19.32
N GLU A 236 -18.31 13.87 19.48
CA GLU A 236 -17.36 13.76 18.38
C GLU A 236 -17.01 12.29 18.11
N VAL A 237 -16.99 11.91 16.83
CA VAL A 237 -16.55 10.59 16.39
C VAL A 237 -15.05 10.67 16.07
N ALA A 238 -14.26 9.82 16.69
CA ALA A 238 -12.84 9.67 16.40
C ALA A 238 -12.50 8.18 16.30
N VAL A 239 -11.73 7.81 15.29
CA VAL A 239 -11.29 6.43 15.12
C VAL A 239 -10.13 6.14 16.06
N HIS A 240 -10.20 5.00 16.74
CA HIS A 240 -9.11 4.51 17.56
C HIS A 240 -8.08 3.75 16.72
N LEU A 241 -6.81 4.14 16.79
CA LEU A 241 -5.70 3.47 16.13
C LEU A 241 -4.92 2.62 17.13
N PHE A 242 -4.81 1.32 16.84
CA PHE A 242 -4.07 0.37 17.67
C PHE A 242 -2.92 -0.33 16.93
N PRO A 243 -1.84 -0.72 17.63
CA PRO A 243 -0.75 -1.50 17.04
C PRO A 243 -1.16 -2.90 16.53
N VAL A 244 -2.12 -3.57 17.19
CA VAL A 244 -2.48 -4.97 16.89
C VAL A 244 -4.00 -5.18 16.75
N ASN A 245 -4.40 -6.13 15.89
CA ASN A 245 -5.82 -6.40 15.58
C ASN A 245 -6.63 -6.72 16.84
N ARG A 246 -6.09 -7.51 17.78
CA ARG A 246 -6.78 -7.87 19.03
C ARG A 246 -7.26 -6.66 19.84
N GLN A 247 -6.52 -5.55 19.85
CA GLN A 247 -6.95 -4.34 20.55
C GLN A 247 -8.08 -3.64 19.80
N ALA A 248 -7.98 -3.54 18.48
CA ALA A 248 -8.99 -2.93 17.64
C ALA A 248 -10.30 -3.73 17.67
N ASP A 249 -10.23 -5.04 17.43
CA ASP A 249 -11.38 -5.93 17.44
C ASP A 249 -12.04 -5.94 18.83
N GLY A 250 -11.25 -6.00 19.92
CA GLY A 250 -11.79 -5.93 21.28
C GLY A 250 -12.53 -4.64 21.61
N LEU A 251 -12.07 -3.47 21.12
CA LEU A 251 -12.82 -2.22 21.31
C LEU A 251 -14.09 -2.20 20.46
N ASN A 252 -14.03 -2.69 19.22
CA ASN A 252 -15.19 -2.77 18.35
C ASN A 252 -16.28 -3.66 18.94
N ASP A 253 -15.91 -4.84 19.44
CA ASP A 253 -16.85 -5.79 20.06
C ASP A 253 -17.48 -5.18 21.32
N LEU A 254 -16.68 -4.51 22.17
CA LEU A 254 -17.17 -3.83 23.37
C LEU A 254 -18.18 -2.72 23.03
N ARG A 255 -17.86 -1.87 22.06
CA ARG A 255 -18.72 -0.74 21.64
C ARG A 255 -20.01 -1.23 20.99
N LEU A 256 -19.94 -2.27 20.17
CA LEU A 256 -21.12 -2.88 19.56
C LEU A 256 -22.03 -3.53 20.62
N ALA A 257 -21.45 -4.20 21.63
CA ALA A 257 -22.20 -4.80 22.71
C ALA A 257 -22.94 -3.76 23.59
N GLN A 258 -22.42 -2.54 23.70
CA GLN A 258 -23.03 -1.45 24.46
C GLN A 258 -24.27 -0.82 23.79
N ILE A 259 -24.50 -1.08 22.51
CA ILE A 259 -25.70 -0.59 21.81
C ILE A 259 -26.87 -1.49 22.16
N GLU A 260 -27.96 -0.91 22.67
CA GLU A 260 -29.16 -1.65 23.11
C GLU A 260 -30.09 -2.09 21.96
N ASP A 261 -29.88 -1.58 20.74
CA ASP A 261 -30.62 -1.98 19.54
C ASP A 261 -30.33 -3.43 19.09
N ASP A 262 -31.28 -3.99 18.32
CA ASP A 262 -31.23 -5.36 17.81
C ASP A 262 -30.04 -5.63 16.88
N GLU A 263 -29.42 -6.79 17.07
CA GLU A 263 -28.33 -7.27 16.24
C GLU A 263 -28.82 -7.75 14.87
N HIS A 264 -28.14 -7.30 13.82
CA HIS A 264 -28.34 -7.74 12.45
C HIS A 264 -27.06 -8.42 11.96
N GLY A 265 -27.16 -9.73 11.69
CA GLY A 265 -26.03 -10.58 11.29
C GLY A 265 -25.99 -10.84 9.79
N PHE A 266 -24.82 -10.67 9.17
CA PHE A 266 -24.56 -10.92 7.76
C PHE A 266 -23.48 -11.98 7.61
N TYR A 267 -23.84 -13.12 7.04
CA TYR A 267 -22.93 -14.23 6.77
C TYR A 267 -22.39 -14.14 5.34
N ALA A 268 -21.08 -14.33 5.20
CA ALA A 268 -20.45 -14.37 3.89
C ALA A 268 -20.91 -15.60 3.11
N GLU A 269 -21.34 -15.38 1.87
CA GLU A 269 -21.66 -16.45 0.92
C GLU A 269 -20.41 -16.77 0.09
N SER A 270 -20.14 -18.04 -0.19
CA SER A 270 -18.94 -18.41 -0.96
C SER A 270 -19.21 -19.48 -1.99
N ALA A 271 -18.52 -19.39 -3.14
CA ALA A 271 -18.57 -20.36 -4.21
C ALA A 271 -17.17 -20.70 -4.72
N GLY A 272 -16.95 -21.94 -5.16
CA GLY A 272 -15.68 -22.43 -5.70
C GLY A 272 -14.92 -23.38 -4.78
N PRO A 273 -13.70 -23.80 -5.16
CA PRO A 273 -12.89 -24.75 -4.39
C PRO A 273 -12.54 -24.23 -2.99
N VAL A 274 -12.67 -25.08 -1.96
CA VAL A 274 -12.48 -24.73 -0.53
C VAL A 274 -11.14 -24.04 -0.27
N ASN A 275 -10.06 -24.57 -0.84
CA ASN A 275 -8.71 -24.00 -0.69
C ASN A 275 -8.57 -22.58 -1.28
N LEU A 276 -9.34 -22.24 -2.33
CA LEU A 276 -9.34 -20.90 -2.91
C LEU A 276 -10.25 -19.95 -2.13
N VAL A 277 -11.40 -20.45 -1.67
CA VAL A 277 -12.33 -19.72 -0.80
C VAL A 277 -11.65 -19.34 0.52
N ASP A 278 -10.95 -20.27 1.17
CA ASP A 278 -10.22 -19.99 2.42
C ASP A 278 -9.13 -18.94 2.24
N ARG A 279 -8.48 -18.92 1.08
CA ARG A 279 -7.51 -17.87 0.73
C ARG A 279 -8.19 -16.53 0.51
N LEU A 280 -9.36 -16.50 -0.13
CA LEU A 280 -10.13 -15.25 -0.29
C LEU A 280 -10.57 -14.72 1.08
N LYS A 281 -11.15 -15.57 1.93
CA LYS A 281 -11.59 -15.21 3.29
C LYS A 281 -10.44 -14.66 4.15
N LYS A 282 -9.27 -15.28 4.13
CA LYS A 282 -8.09 -14.80 4.87
C LYS A 282 -7.56 -13.44 4.40
N ASN A 283 -7.78 -13.09 3.14
CA ASN A 283 -7.36 -11.81 2.56
C ASN A 283 -8.48 -10.77 2.53
N MET A 284 -9.72 -11.19 2.77
CA MET A 284 -10.89 -10.32 2.85
C MET A 284 -10.82 -9.54 4.16
N LEU A 285 -10.96 -8.22 4.05
CA LEU A 285 -10.97 -7.33 5.23
C LEU A 285 -12.32 -7.35 5.96
N ALA A 286 -13.37 -7.73 5.25
CA ALA A 286 -14.72 -7.89 5.78
C ALA A 286 -14.78 -9.16 6.64
N PRO A 287 -15.42 -9.12 7.81
CA PRO A 287 -15.64 -10.32 8.62
C PRO A 287 -16.49 -11.37 7.88
N GLU A 288 -16.20 -12.66 8.11
CA GLU A 288 -17.05 -13.74 7.59
C GLU A 288 -18.45 -13.70 8.19
N HIS A 289 -18.55 -13.31 9.46
CA HIS A 289 -19.79 -13.00 10.14
C HIS A 289 -19.71 -11.56 10.61
N LEU A 290 -20.43 -10.67 9.92
CA LEU A 290 -20.52 -9.26 10.26
C LEU A 290 -21.78 -9.03 11.07
N VAL A 291 -21.64 -8.57 12.31
CA VAL A 291 -22.77 -8.17 13.16
C VAL A 291 -22.79 -6.65 13.24
N LEU A 292 -23.96 -6.05 13.01
CA LEU A 292 -24.17 -4.61 13.09
C LEU A 292 -25.43 -4.31 13.91
N LYS A 293 -25.47 -3.10 14.46
CA LYS A 293 -26.63 -2.50 15.13
C LYS A 293 -26.85 -1.09 14.61
N THR A 294 -28.05 -0.55 14.76
CA THR A 294 -28.28 0.88 14.52
C THR A 294 -27.36 1.70 15.43
N GLY A 295 -26.71 2.73 14.90
CA GLY A 295 -25.69 3.50 15.62
C GLY A 295 -24.27 2.90 15.58
N ALA A 296 -24.08 1.73 14.95
CA ALA A 296 -22.74 1.16 14.82
C ALA A 296 -21.84 2.02 13.92
N ALA A 297 -20.60 2.30 14.37
CA ALA A 297 -19.59 2.96 13.54
C ALA A 297 -18.92 1.93 12.63
N VAL A 298 -18.94 2.19 11.33
CA VAL A 298 -18.48 1.27 10.29
C VAL A 298 -17.54 1.97 9.32
N MET A 299 -16.71 1.17 8.65
CA MET A 299 -15.81 1.60 7.59
C MET A 299 -16.13 0.85 6.31
N ALA A 300 -16.29 1.58 5.21
CA ALA A 300 -16.38 1.01 3.88
C ALA A 300 -15.05 0.35 3.49
N LEU A 301 -15.13 -0.85 2.92
CA LEU A 301 -13.97 -1.67 2.54
C LEU A 301 -13.68 -1.67 1.03
N ARG A 302 -14.46 -0.90 0.26
CA ARG A 302 -14.38 -0.77 -1.19
C ARG A 302 -14.77 0.63 -1.60
N ASN A 303 -14.41 1.00 -2.83
CA ASN A 303 -14.93 2.22 -3.45
C ASN A 303 -16.30 1.94 -4.05
N ASP A 304 -17.17 2.92 -3.92
CA ASP A 304 -18.46 2.94 -4.60
C ASP A 304 -18.31 3.29 -6.07
N ALA A 305 -19.14 2.69 -6.93
CA ALA A 305 -19.13 2.95 -8.37
C ALA A 305 -19.65 4.36 -8.69
N ASP A 306 -20.61 4.85 -7.90
CA ASP A 306 -21.20 6.19 -8.03
C ASP A 306 -20.44 7.24 -7.19
N HIS A 307 -19.25 6.87 -6.67
CA HIS A 307 -18.39 7.71 -5.84
C HIS A 307 -19.06 8.31 -4.59
N GLN A 308 -20.12 7.67 -4.07
CA GLN A 308 -20.80 8.12 -2.86
C GLN A 308 -19.94 7.92 -1.60
N TYR A 309 -19.05 6.94 -1.63
CA TYR A 309 -18.02 6.69 -0.63
C TYR A 309 -16.79 6.04 -1.28
N VAL A 310 -15.65 6.12 -0.59
CA VAL A 310 -14.40 5.44 -0.95
C VAL A 310 -14.01 4.44 0.13
N ASN A 311 -13.12 3.50 -0.16
CA ASN A 311 -12.55 2.61 0.84
C ASN A 311 -11.91 3.44 1.95
N GLY A 312 -12.14 3.05 3.20
CA GLY A 312 -11.73 3.80 4.37
C GLY A 312 -12.76 4.85 4.82
N SER A 313 -13.80 5.15 4.04
CA SER A 313 -14.86 6.08 4.47
C SER A 313 -15.54 5.55 5.72
N ILE A 314 -15.58 6.39 6.74
CA ILE A 314 -16.21 6.10 8.03
C ILE A 314 -17.65 6.59 7.96
N GLY A 315 -18.54 5.82 8.57
CA GLY A 315 -19.96 6.15 8.64
C GLY A 315 -20.63 5.50 9.84
N THR A 316 -21.87 5.89 10.06
CA THR A 316 -22.73 5.36 11.12
C THR A 316 -23.92 4.63 10.51
N VAL A 317 -24.22 3.43 10.99
CA VAL A 317 -25.42 2.69 10.57
C VAL A 317 -26.66 3.44 11.06
N ARG A 318 -27.49 3.93 10.14
CA ARG A 318 -28.77 4.60 10.44
C ARG A 318 -29.92 3.62 10.65
N GLY A 319 -29.77 2.40 10.15
CA GLY A 319 -30.75 1.34 10.26
C GLY A 319 -30.55 0.31 9.15
N PHE A 320 -31.59 -0.47 8.89
CA PHE A 320 -31.55 -1.56 7.94
C PHE A 320 -32.72 -1.46 6.97
N ALA A 321 -32.47 -1.78 5.70
CA ALA A 321 -33.53 -1.91 4.72
C ALA A 321 -34.49 -3.06 5.15
N PRO A 322 -35.78 -3.00 4.79
CA PRO A 322 -36.70 -4.09 5.09
C PRO A 322 -36.19 -5.44 4.57
N GLU A 323 -36.51 -6.53 5.28
CA GLU A 323 -36.14 -7.91 4.88
C GLU A 323 -36.57 -8.25 3.44
N SER A 324 -37.71 -7.72 3.00
CA SER A 324 -38.19 -7.88 1.61
C SER A 324 -37.26 -7.27 0.55
N LYS A 325 -36.35 -6.37 0.96
CA LYS A 325 -35.30 -5.76 0.15
C LYS A 325 -33.90 -6.27 0.51
N GLY A 326 -33.81 -7.32 1.33
CA GLY A 326 -32.58 -8.02 1.70
C GLY A 326 -31.93 -7.61 3.03
N GLY A 327 -32.59 -6.79 3.86
CA GLY A 327 -32.07 -6.53 5.23
C GLY A 327 -30.80 -5.67 5.27
N TRP A 328 -30.39 -5.05 4.16
CA TRP A 328 -29.08 -4.42 4.04
C TRP A 328 -28.89 -3.19 4.92
N PRO A 329 -27.69 -2.98 5.50
CA PRO A 329 -27.42 -1.82 6.33
C PRO A 329 -27.47 -0.52 5.53
N ILE A 330 -28.08 0.51 6.11
CA ILE A 330 -28.13 1.87 5.58
C ILE A 330 -27.14 2.69 6.39
N VAL A 331 -26.11 3.21 5.74
CA VAL A 331 -24.99 3.93 6.39
C VAL A 331 -25.00 5.39 5.97
N GLU A 332 -24.89 6.29 6.94
CA GLU A 332 -24.57 7.69 6.71
C GLU A 332 -23.07 7.88 6.89
N PHE A 333 -22.38 8.24 5.81
CA PHE A 333 -20.96 8.53 5.81
C PHE A 333 -20.69 9.97 6.28
N GLU A 334 -19.47 10.25 6.72
CA GLU A 334 -19.05 11.58 7.20
C GLU A 334 -19.20 12.69 6.15
N ASN A 335 -19.17 12.34 4.86
CA ASN A 335 -19.44 13.28 3.76
C ASN A 335 -20.94 13.64 3.59
N GLY A 336 -21.81 13.10 4.45
CA GLY A 336 -23.26 13.33 4.44
C GLY A 336 -24.04 12.39 3.51
N ASN A 337 -23.38 11.54 2.72
CA ASN A 337 -24.06 10.60 1.85
C ASN A 337 -24.67 9.45 2.65
N ILE A 338 -25.94 9.12 2.34
CA ILE A 338 -26.66 7.99 2.93
C ILE A 338 -26.78 6.89 1.88
N VAL A 339 -26.20 5.72 2.15
CA VAL A 339 -26.09 4.64 1.16
C VAL A 339 -26.56 3.32 1.75
N THR A 340 -27.32 2.56 0.96
CA THR A 340 -27.68 1.17 1.30
C THR A 340 -26.56 0.23 0.87
N MET A 341 -25.86 -0.36 1.84
CA MET A 341 -24.65 -1.15 1.63
C MET A 341 -25.01 -2.60 1.30
N LYS A 342 -25.14 -2.90 0.01
CA LYS A 342 -25.40 -4.26 -0.49
C LYS A 342 -24.15 -5.13 -0.47
N GLN A 343 -24.33 -6.45 -0.58
CA GLN A 343 -23.21 -7.38 -0.74
C GLN A 343 -22.34 -7.04 -1.95
N ALA A 344 -21.03 -7.12 -1.75
CA ALA A 344 -20.02 -7.05 -2.79
C ALA A 344 -19.31 -8.40 -2.94
N SER A 345 -18.82 -8.71 -4.14
CA SER A 345 -18.12 -9.97 -4.43
C SER A 345 -16.61 -9.77 -4.45
N TRP A 346 -15.88 -10.55 -3.64
CA TRP A 346 -14.43 -10.75 -3.73
C TRP A 346 -14.18 -11.98 -4.56
N GLU A 347 -13.55 -11.80 -5.71
CA GLU A 347 -13.44 -12.85 -6.71
C GLU A 347 -11.98 -13.15 -7.00
N MET A 348 -11.65 -14.43 -7.03
CA MET A 348 -10.41 -14.90 -7.61
C MET A 348 -10.65 -15.15 -9.08
N MET A 349 -10.30 -14.17 -9.91
CA MET A 349 -10.46 -14.25 -11.36
C MET A 349 -9.26 -14.95 -12.02
N ASP A 350 -9.54 -15.61 -13.14
CA ASP A 350 -8.62 -16.21 -14.10
C ASP A 350 -9.00 -15.75 -15.51
N GLY A 351 -8.31 -14.73 -16.02
CA GLY A 351 -8.80 -13.96 -17.16
C GLY A 351 -10.18 -13.37 -16.86
N GLU A 352 -11.18 -13.79 -17.66
CA GLU A 352 -12.59 -13.42 -17.49
C GLU A 352 -13.40 -14.44 -16.65
N THR A 353 -12.78 -15.56 -16.24
CA THR A 353 -13.45 -16.63 -15.49
C THR A 353 -13.31 -16.44 -13.98
N VAL A 354 -14.40 -16.55 -13.22
CA VAL A 354 -14.37 -16.53 -11.74
C VAL A 354 -14.10 -17.95 -11.21
N LEU A 355 -12.94 -18.17 -10.57
CA LEU A 355 -12.55 -19.47 -10.00
C LEU A 355 -13.16 -19.74 -8.62
N ALA A 356 -13.22 -18.69 -7.81
CA ALA A 356 -13.83 -18.69 -6.49
C ALA A 356 -14.34 -17.29 -6.17
N SER A 357 -15.41 -17.20 -5.41
CA SER A 357 -15.97 -15.94 -4.95
C SER A 357 -16.41 -16.01 -3.49
N VAL A 358 -16.29 -14.89 -2.80
CA VAL A 358 -16.86 -14.65 -1.47
C VAL A 358 -17.67 -13.37 -1.58
N LYS A 359 -18.95 -13.41 -1.24
CA LYS A 359 -19.84 -12.26 -1.20
C LYS A 359 -20.12 -11.89 0.24
N GLN A 360 -19.95 -10.61 0.56
CA GLN A 360 -20.21 -10.08 1.90
C GLN A 360 -20.53 -8.58 1.80
N VAL A 361 -21.22 -8.04 2.79
CA VAL A 361 -21.38 -6.59 2.95
C VAL A 361 -19.99 -5.97 3.13
N PRO A 362 -19.57 -4.97 2.31
CA PRO A 362 -18.22 -4.41 2.34
C PRO A 362 -18.03 -3.40 3.47
N LEU A 363 -18.34 -3.83 4.69
CA LEU A 363 -18.22 -3.07 5.92
C LEU A 363 -17.43 -3.86 6.97
N ARG A 364 -16.86 -3.12 7.90
CA ARG A 364 -16.40 -3.63 9.20
C ARG A 364 -16.70 -2.59 10.28
N CYS A 365 -16.83 -3.02 11.53
CA CYS A 365 -16.84 -2.10 12.66
C CYS A 365 -15.54 -1.29 12.68
N ALA A 366 -15.67 0.01 12.97
CA ALA A 366 -14.61 0.99 12.76
C ALA A 366 -14.51 2.03 13.89
N TRP A 367 -15.01 1.75 15.09
CA TRP A 367 -14.57 2.49 16.27
C TRP A 367 -13.06 2.36 16.45
N ALA A 368 -12.50 1.22 16.03
CA ALA A 368 -11.07 0.99 16.04
C ALA A 368 -10.55 0.25 14.79
N ILE A 369 -9.36 0.65 14.34
CA ILE A 369 -8.58 -0.03 13.31
C ILE A 369 -7.12 -0.18 13.75
N THR A 370 -6.35 -0.99 13.02
CA THR A 370 -4.91 -1.06 13.28
C THR A 370 -4.15 0.03 12.54
N ILE A 371 -3.00 0.44 13.08
CA ILE A 371 -2.12 1.43 12.47
C ILE A 371 -1.74 1.01 11.03
N HIS A 372 -1.44 -0.27 10.81
CA HIS A 372 -1.18 -0.84 9.48
C HIS A 372 -2.32 -0.58 8.49
N LYS A 373 -3.57 -0.69 8.95
CA LYS A 373 -4.76 -0.48 8.11
C LYS A 373 -5.07 1.00 7.88
N SER A 374 -4.53 1.89 8.71
CA SER A 374 -4.67 3.34 8.55
C SER A 374 -3.69 3.93 7.53
N GLN A 375 -2.68 3.19 7.09
CA GLN A 375 -1.68 3.70 6.15
C GLN A 375 -2.34 4.16 4.84
N GLY A 376 -1.92 5.34 4.38
CA GLY A 376 -2.53 6.04 3.24
C GLY A 376 -3.77 6.88 3.58
N MET A 377 -4.45 6.66 4.72
CA MET A 377 -5.65 7.41 5.12
C MET A 377 -5.33 8.81 5.67
N THR A 378 -6.32 9.70 5.66
CA THR A 378 -6.33 10.97 6.39
C THR A 378 -7.54 10.96 7.32
N LEU A 379 -7.38 11.41 8.56
CA LEU A 379 -8.42 11.47 9.59
C LEU A 379 -8.44 12.87 10.20
N ASP A 380 -9.62 13.45 10.36
CA ASP A 380 -9.76 14.74 11.06
C ASP A 380 -9.34 14.63 12.52
N ARG A 381 -9.72 13.51 13.16
CA ARG A 381 -9.44 13.20 14.57
C ARG A 381 -9.13 11.72 14.74
N ALA A 382 -8.19 11.40 15.62
CA ALA A 382 -7.88 10.03 15.96
C ALA A 382 -7.41 9.89 17.40
N VAL A 383 -7.90 8.83 18.06
CA VAL A 383 -7.42 8.39 19.37
C VAL A 383 -6.38 7.31 19.17
N MET A 384 -5.16 7.49 19.66
CA MET A 384 -4.07 6.55 19.43
C MET A 384 -3.52 6.03 20.75
N ASP A 385 -3.34 4.71 20.83
CA ASP A 385 -2.60 4.09 21.93
C ASP A 385 -1.32 3.48 21.38
N LEU A 386 -0.22 4.23 21.51
CA LEU A 386 1.08 3.88 20.99
C LEU A 386 1.95 3.14 22.03
N ARG A 387 1.41 2.74 23.19
CA ARG A 387 2.19 2.03 24.23
C ARG A 387 2.71 0.68 23.77
N ARG A 388 2.01 0.04 22.82
CA ARG A 388 2.35 -1.29 22.28
C ARG A 388 2.96 -1.24 20.87
N THR A 389 3.42 -0.08 20.40
CA THR A 389 4.18 -0.03 19.15
C THR A 389 5.44 -0.89 19.28
N PHE A 390 5.70 -1.68 18.24
CA PHE A 390 6.76 -2.69 18.26
C PHE A 390 7.67 -2.63 17.03
N ALA A 391 7.21 -2.03 15.93
CA ALA A 391 7.97 -1.90 14.69
C ALA A 391 8.37 -0.43 14.45
N PRO A 392 9.57 -0.17 13.93
CA PRO A 392 9.96 1.16 13.44
C PRO A 392 8.97 1.67 12.39
N GLY A 393 8.78 2.99 12.34
CA GLY A 393 7.83 3.67 11.46
C GLY A 393 6.37 3.60 11.91
N MET A 394 6.02 2.75 12.88
CA MET A 394 4.62 2.60 13.30
C MET A 394 4.06 3.85 13.98
N GLY A 395 4.82 4.50 14.88
CA GLY A 395 4.37 5.75 15.49
C GLY A 395 4.28 6.87 14.45
N TYR A 396 5.25 6.95 13.54
CA TYR A 396 5.24 7.89 12.41
C TYR A 396 3.98 7.74 11.52
N VAL A 397 3.63 6.50 11.15
CA VAL A 397 2.42 6.22 10.37
C VAL A 397 1.17 6.65 11.13
N ALA A 398 1.07 6.30 12.42
CA ALA A 398 -0.09 6.66 13.24
C ALA A 398 -0.26 8.18 13.35
N LEU A 399 0.78 8.89 13.79
CA LEU A 399 0.76 10.34 14.00
C LEU A 399 0.49 11.11 12.71
N SER A 400 0.98 10.63 11.56
CA SER A 400 0.76 11.27 10.26
C SER A 400 -0.64 11.04 9.66
N ARG A 401 -1.55 10.36 10.37
CA ARG A 401 -2.95 10.19 9.93
C ARG A 401 -3.79 11.42 10.21
N VAL A 402 -3.46 12.19 11.25
CA VAL A 402 -4.15 13.44 11.58
C VAL A 402 -3.44 14.62 10.94
N GLU A 403 -4.21 15.65 10.57
CA GLU A 403 -3.69 16.85 9.93
C GLU A 403 -3.01 17.77 10.95
N ASN A 404 -3.62 17.89 12.15
CA ASN A 404 -3.27 18.89 13.14
C ASN A 404 -3.08 18.24 14.53
N LEU A 405 -2.28 18.88 15.39
CA LEU A 405 -2.07 18.41 16.77
C LEU A 405 -3.38 18.38 17.58
N ASP A 406 -4.33 19.27 17.28
CA ASP A 406 -5.64 19.33 17.94
C ASP A 406 -6.54 18.12 17.64
N GLY A 407 -6.35 17.47 16.50
CA GLY A 407 -7.06 16.22 16.14
C GLY A 407 -6.45 14.98 16.79
N LEU A 408 -5.30 15.11 17.46
CA LEU A 408 -4.58 14.00 18.08
C LEU A 408 -5.00 13.80 19.53
N TYR A 409 -5.38 12.58 19.88
CA TYR A 409 -5.64 12.16 21.26
C TYR A 409 -4.77 10.95 21.59
N LEU A 410 -4.02 10.98 22.70
CA LEU A 410 -3.08 9.92 23.03
C LEU A 410 -3.45 9.21 24.34
N GLY A 411 -3.73 7.91 24.26
CA GLY A 411 -3.87 7.04 25.44
C GLY A 411 -2.52 6.62 26.05
N GLY A 412 -1.42 6.87 25.33
CA GLY A 412 -0.06 6.62 25.77
C GLY A 412 0.91 6.44 24.60
N ILE A 413 2.20 6.64 24.87
CA ILE A 413 3.29 6.53 23.90
C ILE A 413 4.52 5.88 24.55
N ASN A 414 5.32 5.17 23.76
CA ASN A 414 6.60 4.62 24.20
C ASN A 414 7.72 5.13 23.28
N ASP A 415 8.99 4.94 23.65
CA ASP A 415 10.12 5.43 22.84
C ASP A 415 10.22 4.77 21.45
N ARG A 416 9.69 3.55 21.28
CA ARG A 416 9.68 2.87 19.98
C ARG A 416 8.77 3.55 18.96
N ALA A 417 7.79 4.34 19.42
CA ALA A 417 6.94 5.12 18.51
C ALA A 417 7.75 6.17 17.72
N PHE A 418 8.89 6.62 18.23
CA PHE A 418 9.78 7.59 17.58
C PHE A 418 10.81 6.97 16.65
N LEU A 419 10.94 5.65 16.64
CA LEU A 419 11.95 4.97 15.82
C LEU A 419 11.48 4.85 14.37
N VAL A 420 12.39 5.10 13.44
CA VAL A 420 12.26 4.79 12.01
C VAL A 420 13.30 3.76 11.61
N SER A 421 13.14 3.14 10.43
CA SER A 421 14.10 2.15 9.94
C SER A 421 15.49 2.79 9.69
N PRO A 422 16.58 2.25 10.25
CA PRO A 422 17.94 2.73 9.95
C PRO A 422 18.27 2.68 8.45
N ASP A 423 17.80 1.64 7.77
CA ASP A 423 17.97 1.49 6.32
C ASP A 423 17.27 2.63 5.56
N ALA A 424 16.08 3.05 6.02
CA ALA A 424 15.36 4.17 5.42
C ALA A 424 16.12 5.50 5.59
N VAL A 425 16.70 5.73 6.77
CA VAL A 425 17.54 6.91 7.05
C VAL A 425 18.75 6.94 6.12
N MET A 426 19.43 5.79 5.95
CA MET A 426 20.59 5.69 5.05
C MET A 426 20.20 5.98 3.59
N LEU A 427 19.07 5.41 3.13
CA LEU A 427 18.56 5.58 1.77
C LEU A 427 18.12 7.03 1.48
N ASP A 428 17.56 7.76 2.45
CA ASP A 428 16.97 9.09 2.24
C ASP A 428 17.95 10.08 1.59
N SER A 429 19.19 10.13 2.10
CA SER A 429 20.22 11.03 1.57
C SER A 429 20.56 10.74 0.10
N ILE A 430 20.57 9.45 -0.27
CA ILE A 430 20.82 9.00 -1.65
C ILE A 430 19.64 9.35 -2.53
N LEU A 431 18.41 9.08 -2.07
CA LEU A 431 17.19 9.37 -2.80
C LEU A 431 17.02 10.86 -3.09
N ARG A 432 17.31 11.73 -2.10
CA ARG A 432 17.27 13.19 -2.29
C ARG A 432 18.27 13.64 -3.35
N ARG A 433 19.54 13.24 -3.23
CA ARG A 433 20.57 13.59 -4.22
C ARG A 433 20.21 13.13 -5.63
N ARG A 434 19.65 11.92 -5.78
CA ARG A 434 19.18 11.41 -7.08
C ARG A 434 18.01 12.22 -7.63
N SER A 435 17.10 12.67 -6.76
CA SER A 435 16.01 13.55 -7.17
C SER A 435 16.49 14.94 -7.57
N ASP A 436 17.46 15.51 -6.86
CA ASP A 436 18.03 16.81 -7.20
C ASP A 436 18.72 16.75 -8.58
N ALA A 437 19.51 15.71 -8.83
CA ALA A 437 20.11 15.46 -10.13
C ALA A 437 19.07 15.26 -11.25
N ALA A 438 17.94 14.61 -10.95
CA ALA A 438 16.84 14.47 -11.91
C ALA A 438 16.15 15.82 -12.20
N SER A 439 15.93 16.65 -11.18
CA SER A 439 15.41 18.02 -11.38
C SER A 439 16.37 18.88 -12.22
N GLU A 440 17.68 18.80 -11.96
CA GLU A 440 18.70 19.51 -12.76
C GLU A 440 18.70 19.06 -14.22
N LEU A 441 18.69 17.75 -14.47
CA LEU A 441 18.62 17.18 -15.82
C LEU A 441 17.34 17.59 -16.55
N LEU A 442 16.19 17.58 -15.86
CA LEU A 442 14.92 18.03 -16.42
C LEU A 442 14.96 19.52 -16.80
N GLY A 443 15.58 20.36 -15.97
CA GLY A 443 15.73 21.78 -16.25
C GLY A 443 16.67 22.08 -17.41
N ALA A 444 17.74 21.29 -17.57
CA ALA A 444 18.74 21.47 -18.62
C ALA A 444 18.29 20.92 -19.98
N ASP A 445 17.83 19.67 -20.01
CA ASP A 445 17.64 18.88 -21.24
C ASP A 445 16.16 18.57 -21.52
N GLY A 446 15.27 18.95 -20.61
CA GLY A 446 13.83 18.72 -20.73
C GLY A 446 13.39 17.26 -20.51
N PRO A 447 12.09 16.96 -20.66
CA PRO A 447 11.55 15.63 -20.38
C PRO A 447 12.12 14.52 -21.27
N ALA A 448 12.54 14.86 -22.50
CA ALA A 448 13.06 13.89 -23.47
C ALA A 448 14.33 13.17 -22.99
N ALA A 449 15.10 13.76 -22.08
CA ALA A 449 16.27 13.13 -21.47
C ALA A 449 15.94 11.87 -20.65
N PHE A 450 14.68 11.68 -20.27
CA PHE A 450 14.20 10.55 -19.48
C PHE A 450 13.54 9.45 -20.30
N ALA A 451 13.42 9.64 -21.62
CA ALA A 451 12.88 8.61 -22.50
C ALA A 451 13.78 7.35 -22.44
N PRO A 452 13.19 6.14 -22.40
CA PRO A 452 13.97 4.92 -22.39
C PRO A 452 14.85 4.87 -23.64
N HIS A 453 16.18 4.91 -23.46
CA HIS A 453 17.11 4.77 -24.57
C HIS A 453 16.84 3.43 -25.28
N THR A 454 16.42 3.49 -26.54
CA THR A 454 16.47 2.34 -27.43
C THR A 454 17.94 2.05 -27.69
N ASN A 455 18.59 1.28 -26.82
CA ASN A 455 19.86 0.65 -27.17
C ASN A 455 19.56 -0.35 -28.29
N THR A 456 19.68 0.12 -29.54
CA THR A 456 19.95 -0.74 -30.67
C THR A 456 21.32 -1.37 -30.39
N PRO A 457 21.46 -2.71 -30.34
CA PRO A 457 22.77 -3.33 -30.22
C PRO A 457 23.48 -3.20 -31.58
N ALA A 458 24.14 -2.06 -31.81
CA ALA A 458 24.88 -1.83 -33.06
C ALA A 458 26.18 -1.02 -32.91
N GLU A 459 26.56 -0.53 -31.72
CA GLU A 459 27.77 0.30 -31.57
C GLU A 459 28.68 -0.17 -30.43
N ALA A 460 28.74 -1.47 -30.17
CA ALA A 460 29.71 -2.07 -29.25
C ALA A 460 30.83 -2.88 -29.95
N ASP A 461 30.78 -3.06 -31.28
CA ASP A 461 31.71 -3.94 -32.01
C ASP A 461 32.81 -3.20 -32.83
N GLU A 462 32.87 -1.86 -32.83
CA GLU A 462 33.88 -1.13 -33.63
C GLU A 462 35.14 -0.69 -32.86
N PHE A 463 35.25 -0.95 -31.56
CA PHE A 463 36.44 -0.55 -30.78
C PHE A 463 37.37 -1.70 -30.34
N GLU A 464 37.13 -2.96 -30.76
CA GLU A 464 38.00 -4.10 -30.40
C GLU A 464 38.83 -4.72 -31.55
N GLN A 465 38.86 -4.13 -32.75
CA GLN A 465 39.65 -4.67 -33.89
C GLN A 465 40.83 -3.80 -34.38
N ALA A 466 41.25 -2.77 -33.64
CA ALA A 466 42.35 -1.90 -34.05
C ALA A 466 43.72 -2.15 -33.36
N GLU A 467 43.83 -3.12 -32.45
CA GLU A 467 45.12 -3.50 -31.84
C GLU A 467 45.46 -4.96 -32.10
N LEU A 468 45.70 -5.31 -33.37
CA LEU A 468 46.42 -6.53 -33.75
C LEU A 468 46.96 -6.37 -35.19
N PHE A 469 47.88 -5.41 -35.39
CA PHE A 469 48.87 -5.40 -36.47
C PHE A 469 50.15 -4.70 -36.05
#